data_AF-A0A920DNS3-F1
#
_entry.id   AF-A0A920DNS3-F1
#
_cell.length_a   1.000
_cell.length_b   1.000
_cell.length_c   1.000
_cell.angle_alpha   90.00
_cell.angle_beta   90.00
_cell.angle_gamma   90.00
#
_symmetry.space_group_name_H-M   'P 1'
#
loop_
_entity.id
_entity.type
_entity.pdbx_description
1 polymer ?
#
loop_
_entity_poly.entity_id
_entity_poly.type
_entity_poly.pdbx_seq_one_letter_code
_entity_poly.pdbx_strand_id
1 'polypeptide(L)'
;MVDDLFSPSNTLFVASASLVGDTLKDFKIIFKAKAYRTAPAHYGGKIAFLSDGTLIITSGDGYNNKEDAQFLDNHFGKIIRINPDGSVPSDNPFVDQDNALPEIYSYGHRNMQGLVISNDVIYENEHGPKGGDEFNIVEPGKNYGWPAICYCVDYSGAQITPLQKWRYGTTFNLLASIYSPIWHDALQWKKI
;
A
#
# COMPACT_ATOMS: atom_id res chain seq x y z
N MET A 1 -22.05 -26.05 13.31
CA MET A 1 -21.47 -26.28 11.98
C MET A 1 -22.49 -25.80 10.98
N VAL A 2 -22.31 -24.58 10.48
CA VAL A 2 -23.04 -24.04 9.34
C VAL A 2 -21.94 -23.61 8.39
N ASP A 3 -21.96 -24.20 7.20
CA ASP A 3 -20.92 -24.07 6.21
C ASP A 3 -20.72 -22.60 5.82
N ASP A 4 -19.52 -22.08 6.10
CA ASP A 4 -18.95 -20.91 5.42
C ASP A 4 -18.80 -21.29 3.94
N LEU A 5 -19.89 -21.10 3.20
CA LEU A 5 -19.94 -21.27 1.76
C LEU A 5 -19.04 -20.21 1.11
N PHE A 6 -17.77 -20.59 0.92
CA PHE A 6 -16.83 -20.15 -0.11
C PHE A 6 -17.21 -18.85 -0.83
N SER A 7 -17.00 -17.71 -0.19
CA SER A 7 -16.56 -16.55 -0.95
C SER A 7 -15.09 -16.82 -1.29
N PRO A 8 -14.69 -16.94 -2.56
CA PRO A 8 -13.29 -17.16 -2.89
C PRO A 8 -12.48 -15.95 -2.41
N SER A 9 -11.82 -16.09 -1.26
CA SER A 9 -10.90 -15.09 -0.76
C SER A 9 -9.60 -15.14 -1.56
N ASN A 10 -9.07 -13.98 -1.91
CA ASN A 10 -7.76 -13.87 -2.56
C ASN A 10 -6.80 -13.08 -1.67
N THR A 11 -5.49 -13.23 -1.91
CA THR A 11 -4.45 -12.43 -1.28
C THR A 11 -3.28 -12.29 -2.25
N LEU A 12 -2.41 -11.32 -1.99
CA LEU A 12 -1.22 -11.07 -2.80
C LEU A 12 -0.15 -12.14 -2.54
N PHE A 13 0.44 -12.64 -3.62
CA PHE A 13 1.64 -13.48 -3.61
C PHE A 13 2.73 -12.82 -4.45
N VAL A 14 3.98 -12.97 -4.04
CA VAL A 14 5.15 -12.69 -4.89
C VAL A 14 5.90 -13.99 -5.09
N ALA A 15 6.22 -14.28 -6.33
CA ALA A 15 6.98 -15.45 -6.72
C ALA A 15 8.25 -15.06 -7.47
N SER A 16 9.26 -15.91 -7.34
CA SER A 16 10.53 -15.83 -8.07
C SER A 16 10.67 -17.10 -8.92
N ALA A 17 11.23 -16.93 -10.12
CA ALA A 17 11.53 -18.02 -11.04
C ALA A 17 12.67 -17.60 -11.98
N SER A 18 13.39 -18.58 -12.52
CA SER A 18 14.39 -18.39 -13.57
C SER A 18 13.75 -18.56 -14.94
N LEU A 19 13.87 -17.57 -15.83
CA LEU A 19 13.48 -17.73 -17.23
C LEU A 19 14.59 -18.45 -17.99
N VAL A 20 14.36 -19.71 -18.39
CA VAL A 20 15.29 -20.53 -19.17
C VAL A 20 14.64 -20.85 -20.51
N GLY A 21 15.10 -20.20 -21.57
CA GLY A 21 14.41 -20.22 -22.87
C GLY A 21 13.05 -19.54 -22.76
N ASP A 22 11.98 -20.29 -23.02
CA ASP A 22 10.58 -19.86 -22.91
C ASP A 22 9.87 -20.38 -21.65
N THR A 23 10.61 -21.05 -20.75
CA THR A 23 10.05 -21.75 -19.60
C THR A 23 10.53 -21.12 -18.28
N LEU A 24 9.59 -20.94 -17.35
CA LEU A 24 9.92 -20.62 -15.95
C LEU A 24 10.36 -21.89 -15.21
N LYS A 25 11.56 -21.86 -14.65
CA LYS A 25 12.15 -22.89 -13.79
C LYS A 25 12.28 -22.38 -12.37
N ASP A 26 12.40 -23.31 -11.42
CA ASP A 26 12.67 -23.01 -10.01
C ASP A 26 11.64 -22.05 -9.38
N PHE A 27 10.38 -22.19 -9.78
CA PHE A 27 9.29 -21.37 -9.28
C PHE A 27 9.16 -21.54 -7.76
N LYS A 28 9.24 -20.42 -7.04
CA LYS A 28 9.05 -20.37 -5.59
C LYS A 28 8.20 -19.17 -5.22
N ILE A 29 7.27 -19.36 -4.30
CA ILE A 29 6.60 -18.24 -3.62
C ILE A 29 7.58 -17.70 -2.59
N ILE A 30 7.94 -16.44 -2.70
CA ILE A 30 8.85 -15.74 -1.77
C ILE A 30 8.10 -14.86 -0.77
N PHE A 31 6.83 -14.55 -1.04
CA PHE A 31 5.99 -13.79 -0.12
C PHE A 31 4.52 -14.12 -0.30
N LYS A 32 3.79 -14.12 0.82
CA LYS A 32 2.34 -14.26 0.89
C LYS A 32 1.79 -13.23 1.86
N ALA A 33 0.95 -12.32 1.38
CA ALA A 33 0.33 -11.32 2.22
C ALA A 33 -0.70 -11.94 3.19
N LYS A 34 -0.65 -11.48 4.43
CA LYS A 34 -1.71 -11.63 5.44
C LYS A 34 -2.79 -10.55 5.21
N ALA A 35 -3.48 -10.64 4.08
CA ALA A 35 -4.51 -9.67 3.65
C ALA A 35 -5.57 -10.33 2.75
N TYR A 36 -6.28 -11.31 3.32
CA TYR A 36 -7.32 -12.07 2.62
C TYR A 36 -8.57 -11.22 2.41
N ARG A 37 -8.93 -11.00 1.15
CA ARG A 37 -10.06 -10.15 0.74
C ARG A 37 -11.07 -10.94 -0.07
N THR A 38 -12.34 -10.57 0.07
CA THR A 38 -13.46 -11.09 -0.72
C THR A 38 -13.86 -10.13 -1.84
N ALA A 39 -13.58 -8.84 -1.68
CA ALA A 39 -13.86 -7.84 -2.71
C ALA A 39 -12.85 -7.94 -3.86
N PRO A 40 -13.32 -7.84 -5.12
CA PRO A 40 -12.43 -7.92 -6.28
C PRO A 40 -11.78 -6.58 -6.62
N ALA A 41 -11.29 -5.84 -5.61
CA ALA A 41 -10.83 -4.47 -5.75
C ALA A 41 -9.62 -4.16 -4.86
N HIS A 42 -8.93 -3.06 -5.22
CA HIS A 42 -7.81 -2.47 -4.49
C HIS A 42 -6.66 -3.45 -4.21
N TYR A 43 -6.22 -4.20 -5.21
CA TYR A 43 -5.17 -5.20 -5.05
C TYR A 43 -3.78 -4.61 -4.77
N GLY A 44 -3.46 -3.48 -5.38
CA GLY A 44 -2.07 -3.06 -5.55
C GLY A 44 -1.34 -4.05 -6.48
N GLY A 45 -0.21 -4.58 -6.03
CA GLY A 45 0.56 -5.60 -6.75
C GLY A 45 1.65 -5.04 -7.66
N LYS A 46 2.07 -3.78 -7.46
CA LYS A 46 3.29 -3.27 -8.08
C LYS A 46 4.50 -3.77 -7.32
N ILE A 47 5.59 -3.99 -8.05
CA ILE A 47 6.88 -4.43 -7.52
C ILE A 47 8.00 -3.64 -8.17
N ALA A 48 9.00 -3.24 -7.39
CA ALA A 48 10.20 -2.59 -7.87
C ALA A 48 11.42 -3.01 -7.01
N PHE A 49 12.60 -2.95 -7.60
CA PHE A 49 13.86 -3.15 -6.86
C PHE A 49 14.40 -1.82 -6.34
N LEU A 50 14.91 -1.83 -5.12
CA LEU A 50 15.77 -0.77 -4.60
C LEU A 50 17.25 -1.01 -4.97
N SER A 51 18.09 0.02 -4.83
CA SER A 51 19.53 -0.09 -5.14
C SER A 51 20.29 -1.07 -4.24
N ASP A 52 19.79 -1.34 -3.04
CA ASP A 52 20.31 -2.35 -2.12
C ASP A 52 19.94 -3.80 -2.52
N GLY A 53 19.17 -3.97 -3.60
CA GLY A 53 18.71 -5.26 -4.11
C GLY A 53 17.44 -5.79 -3.45
N THR A 54 16.87 -5.09 -2.46
CA THR A 54 15.58 -5.44 -1.87
C THR A 54 14.41 -5.11 -2.81
N LEU A 55 13.27 -5.74 -2.55
CA LEU A 55 12.02 -5.56 -3.29
C LEU A 55 11.07 -4.69 -2.50
N ILE A 56 10.46 -3.70 -3.15
CA ILE A 56 9.29 -2.97 -2.65
C ILE A 56 8.05 -3.45 -3.38
N ILE A 57 7.00 -3.77 -2.61
CA ILE A 57 5.74 -4.33 -3.12
C ILE A 57 4.56 -3.55 -2.56
N THR A 58 3.57 -3.21 -3.39
CA THR A 58 2.34 -2.56 -2.92
C THR A 58 1.23 -3.58 -2.64
N SER A 59 0.53 -3.43 -1.52
CA SER A 59 -0.65 -4.23 -1.18
C SER A 59 -1.80 -3.31 -0.79
N GLY A 60 -2.82 -3.21 -1.64
CA GLY A 60 -3.95 -2.31 -1.39
C GLY A 60 -4.86 -2.78 -0.26
N ASP A 61 -5.73 -1.88 0.19
CA ASP A 61 -6.59 -2.06 1.37
C ASP A 61 -7.72 -3.06 1.18
N GLY A 62 -7.88 -3.69 0.01
CA GLY A 62 -8.93 -4.68 -0.22
C GLY A 62 -10.36 -4.13 -0.24
N TYR A 63 -10.54 -2.81 -0.41
CA TYR A 63 -11.81 -2.08 -0.55
C TYR A 63 -12.68 -2.06 0.70
N ASN A 64 -13.08 -3.21 1.21
CA ASN A 64 -13.91 -3.34 2.42
C ASN A 64 -13.09 -3.32 3.72
N ASN A 65 -11.76 -3.34 3.63
CA ASN A 65 -10.83 -3.43 4.77
C ASN A 65 -10.07 -2.11 4.97
N LYS A 66 -10.73 -0.97 4.70
CA LYS A 66 -10.10 0.36 4.78
C LYS A 66 -9.48 0.61 6.16
N GLU A 67 -10.15 0.30 7.26
CA GLU A 67 -9.64 0.50 8.62
C GLU A 67 -8.38 -0.34 8.90
N ASP A 68 -8.29 -1.52 8.28
CA ASP A 68 -7.15 -2.43 8.46
C ASP A 68 -5.83 -1.84 7.92
N ALA A 69 -5.93 -0.84 7.04
CA ALA A 69 -4.78 -0.07 6.56
C ALA A 69 -3.97 0.58 7.69
N GLN A 70 -4.60 0.88 8.84
CA GLN A 70 -3.95 1.51 9.99
C GLN A 70 -3.31 0.51 10.97
N PHE A 71 -3.66 -0.77 10.92
CA PHE A 71 -3.09 -1.79 11.81
C PHE A 71 -1.85 -2.43 11.19
N LEU A 72 -0.83 -2.71 12.02
CA LEU A 72 0.46 -3.26 11.58
C LEU A 72 0.51 -4.80 11.65
N ASP A 73 -0.55 -5.46 12.09
CA ASP A 73 -0.63 -6.92 12.24
C ASP A 73 -1.17 -7.64 10.99
N ASN A 74 -1.33 -6.91 9.88
CA ASN A 74 -1.85 -7.37 8.60
C ASN A 74 -1.18 -6.62 7.43
N HIS A 75 -1.49 -7.05 6.20
CA HIS A 75 -0.91 -6.50 4.98
C HIS A 75 -1.90 -5.66 4.13
N PHE A 76 -3.04 -5.23 4.66
CA PHE A 76 -3.95 -4.32 3.94
C PHE A 76 -3.38 -2.92 3.88
N GLY A 77 -3.36 -2.27 2.71
CA GLY A 77 -2.96 -0.87 2.60
C GLY A 77 -1.52 -0.60 3.03
N LYS A 78 -0.59 -1.49 2.62
CA LYS A 78 0.82 -1.48 3.00
C LYS A 78 1.73 -1.39 1.79
N ILE A 79 2.87 -0.76 1.98
CA ILE A 79 4.07 -1.02 1.17
C ILE A 79 4.94 -1.97 1.97
N ILE A 80 5.43 -3.01 1.30
CA ILE A 80 6.12 -4.16 1.88
C ILE A 80 7.55 -4.18 1.32
N ARG A 81 8.55 -4.42 2.19
CA ARG A 81 9.95 -4.58 1.78
C ARG A 81 10.48 -5.94 2.19
N ILE A 82 10.95 -6.72 1.22
CA ILE A 82 11.56 -8.06 1.44
C ILE A 82 12.85 -8.20 0.61
N ASN A 83 13.71 -9.14 0.99
CA ASN A 83 14.84 -9.58 0.16
C ASN A 83 14.33 -10.43 -1.04
N PRO A 84 15.12 -10.58 -2.12
CA PRO A 84 14.74 -11.40 -3.27
C PRO A 84 14.52 -12.89 -2.97
N ASP A 85 15.03 -13.37 -1.83
CA ASP A 85 14.81 -14.73 -1.35
C ASP A 85 13.54 -14.89 -0.48
N GLY A 86 12.86 -13.79 -0.14
CA GLY A 86 11.68 -13.74 0.71
C GLY A 86 11.98 -13.46 2.19
N SER A 87 13.26 -13.38 2.60
CA SER A 87 13.61 -13.00 3.96
C SER A 87 13.36 -11.51 4.21
N VAL A 88 13.20 -11.15 5.48
CA VAL A 88 12.96 -9.76 5.88
C VAL A 88 14.29 -9.03 6.07
N PRO A 89 14.51 -7.85 5.45
CA PRO A 89 15.67 -7.02 5.75
C PRO A 89 15.71 -6.64 7.22
N SER A 90 16.87 -6.78 7.86
CA SER A 90 17.04 -6.53 9.30
C SER A 90 16.91 -5.05 9.69
N ASP A 91 16.91 -4.14 8.72
CA ASP A 91 16.76 -2.70 8.87
C ASP A 91 15.34 -2.22 8.52
N ASN A 92 14.37 -3.12 8.33
CA ASN A 92 12.98 -2.74 8.14
C ASN A 92 12.44 -2.00 9.38
N PRO A 93 11.52 -1.04 9.20
CA PRO A 93 11.13 -0.10 10.26
C PRO A 93 10.38 -0.73 11.44
N PHE A 94 9.81 -1.93 11.26
CA PHE A 94 8.97 -2.58 12.27
C PHE A 94 9.52 -3.94 12.75
N VAL A 95 10.78 -4.28 12.45
CA VAL A 95 11.36 -5.60 12.80
C VAL A 95 11.39 -5.89 14.30
N ASP A 96 11.61 -4.86 15.12
CA ASP A 96 11.70 -4.96 16.58
C ASP A 96 10.41 -4.52 17.28
N GLN A 97 9.33 -4.31 16.53
CA GLN A 97 8.06 -3.85 17.09
C GLN A 97 7.10 -5.02 17.34
N ASP A 98 6.75 -5.21 18.60
CA ASP A 98 5.73 -6.18 18.98
C ASP A 98 4.40 -5.92 18.27
N ASN A 99 3.74 -6.99 17.82
CA ASN A 99 2.46 -6.96 17.09
C ASN A 99 2.49 -6.22 15.75
N ALA A 100 3.68 -5.99 15.16
CA ALA A 100 3.82 -5.55 13.79
C ALA A 100 4.37 -6.68 12.91
N LEU A 101 3.95 -6.71 11.64
CA LEU A 101 4.55 -7.59 10.65
C LEU A 101 5.86 -6.96 10.16
N PRO A 102 6.99 -7.68 10.25
CA PRO A 102 8.32 -7.11 10.04
C PRO A 102 8.59 -6.75 8.58
N GLU A 103 7.80 -7.27 7.63
CA GLU A 103 7.90 -6.94 6.20
C GLU A 103 7.32 -5.56 5.86
N ILE A 104 6.56 -4.92 6.75
CA ILE A 104 5.96 -3.62 6.49
C ILE A 104 7.05 -2.56 6.34
N TYR A 105 7.00 -1.80 5.25
CA TYR A 105 7.85 -0.64 5.00
C TYR A 105 7.11 0.66 5.32
N SER A 106 5.86 0.79 4.88
CA SER A 106 4.97 1.89 5.23
C SER A 106 3.51 1.43 5.20
N TYR A 107 2.61 2.22 5.79
CA TYR A 107 1.22 1.81 6.02
C TYR A 107 0.23 2.96 5.84
N GLY A 108 -1.07 2.68 5.88
CA GLY A 108 -2.11 3.70 5.72
C GLY A 108 -2.29 4.14 4.27
N HIS A 109 -2.16 3.21 3.32
CA HIS A 109 -2.44 3.41 1.89
C HIS A 109 -3.80 2.81 1.53
N ARG A 110 -4.45 3.35 0.50
CA ARG A 110 -5.70 2.86 -0.07
C ARG A 110 -5.46 1.91 -1.24
N ASN A 111 -5.06 2.44 -2.39
CA ASN A 111 -5.04 1.68 -3.65
C ASN A 111 -3.96 2.18 -4.61
N MET A 112 -2.71 1.89 -4.27
CA MET A 112 -1.53 2.20 -5.06
C MET A 112 -1.56 1.56 -6.45
N GLN A 113 -1.43 2.39 -7.49
CA GLN A 113 -1.43 1.98 -8.90
C GLN A 113 -0.08 2.19 -9.57
N GLY A 114 0.70 3.18 -9.14
CA GLY A 114 2.04 3.43 -9.64
C GLY A 114 3.09 3.22 -8.56
N LEU A 115 4.25 2.72 -8.99
CA LEU A 115 5.44 2.58 -8.15
C LEU A 115 6.66 2.76 -9.04
N VAL A 116 7.49 3.76 -8.74
CA VAL A 116 8.72 4.06 -9.48
C VAL A 116 9.82 4.41 -8.50
N ILE A 117 11.02 3.88 -8.75
CA ILE A 117 12.22 4.22 -7.98
C ILE A 117 13.10 5.12 -8.83
N SER A 118 13.54 6.25 -8.26
CA SER A 118 14.52 7.14 -8.92
C SER A 118 15.43 7.74 -7.87
N ASN A 119 16.75 7.60 -8.05
CA ASN A 119 17.77 8.08 -7.11
C ASN A 119 17.49 7.64 -5.65
N ASP A 120 17.15 6.37 -5.46
CA ASP A 120 16.77 5.79 -4.16
C ASP A 120 15.52 6.39 -3.49
N VAL A 121 14.78 7.23 -4.22
CA VAL A 121 13.49 7.75 -3.78
C VAL A 121 12.38 6.88 -4.36
N ILE A 122 11.49 6.43 -3.48
CA ILE A 122 10.29 5.67 -3.83
C ILE A 122 9.17 6.66 -4.13
N TYR A 123 8.69 6.68 -5.37
CA TYR A 123 7.51 7.42 -5.78
C TYR A 123 6.35 6.47 -5.98
N GLU A 124 5.19 6.87 -5.48
CA GLU A 124 3.98 6.07 -5.51
C GLU A 124 2.79 6.98 -5.86
N ASN A 125 1.80 6.44 -6.56
CA ASN A 125 0.53 7.12 -6.73
C ASN A 125 -0.65 6.17 -6.49
N GLU A 126 -1.65 6.67 -5.77
CA GLU A 126 -2.79 5.87 -5.37
C GLU A 126 -4.11 6.56 -5.68
N HIS A 127 -5.14 5.72 -5.92
CA HIS A 127 -6.49 6.21 -6.08
C HIS A 127 -7.13 6.49 -4.72
N GLY A 128 -7.71 7.68 -4.59
CA GLY A 128 -8.64 8.03 -3.55
C GLY A 128 -10.06 7.50 -3.83
N PRO A 129 -11.01 7.73 -2.91
CA PRO A 129 -12.44 7.55 -3.10
C PRO A 129 -13.03 8.49 -4.18
N LYS A 130 -14.06 9.28 -3.87
CA LYS A 130 -14.51 10.35 -4.78
C LYS A 130 -13.56 11.55 -4.65
N GLY A 131 -12.56 11.56 -5.52
CA GLY A 131 -11.38 12.44 -5.39
C GLY A 131 -10.41 11.95 -4.32
N GLY A 132 -9.35 12.72 -4.09
CA GLY A 132 -8.28 12.41 -3.15
C GLY A 132 -7.27 11.40 -3.69
N ASP A 133 -7.06 11.35 -5.01
CA ASP A 133 -5.92 10.63 -5.58
C ASP A 133 -4.63 11.31 -5.12
N GLU A 134 -3.60 10.54 -4.80
CA GLU A 134 -2.37 11.06 -4.20
C GLU A 134 -1.13 10.69 -5.01
N PHE A 135 -0.12 11.54 -4.89
CA PHE A 135 1.25 11.25 -5.31
C PHE A 135 2.18 11.43 -4.11
N ASN A 136 2.87 10.35 -3.75
CA ASN A 136 3.60 10.22 -2.50
C ASN A 136 5.09 9.99 -2.76
N ILE A 137 5.94 10.61 -1.93
CA ILE A 137 7.31 10.13 -1.70
C ILE A 137 7.24 9.18 -0.50
N VAL A 138 7.56 7.91 -0.73
CA VAL A 138 7.44 6.88 0.30
C VAL A 138 8.71 6.79 1.12
N GLU A 139 8.58 7.10 2.41
CA GLU A 139 9.61 6.94 3.44
C GLU A 139 9.32 5.75 4.38
N PRO A 140 10.38 5.12 4.96
CA PRO A 140 10.24 3.99 5.87
C PRO A 140 9.53 4.38 7.17
N GLY A 141 8.67 3.49 7.66
CA GLY A 141 7.96 3.61 8.94
C GLY A 141 6.83 4.64 8.95
N LYS A 142 6.61 5.37 7.86
CA LYS A 142 5.55 6.38 7.78
C LYS A 142 4.18 5.74 7.59
N ASN A 143 3.20 6.32 8.28
CA ASN A 143 1.79 6.20 7.92
C ASN A 143 1.55 7.09 6.69
N TYR A 144 0.58 6.79 5.81
CA TYR A 144 0.07 7.65 4.72
C TYR A 144 -1.38 8.11 4.92
N GLY A 145 -2.01 7.66 6.01
CA GLY A 145 -3.16 8.31 6.61
C GLY A 145 -4.49 7.70 6.27
N TRP A 146 -4.61 6.98 5.15
CA TRP A 146 -5.86 6.31 4.80
C TRP A 146 -6.26 5.26 5.86
N PRO A 147 -7.52 5.22 6.32
CA PRO A 147 -8.64 6.11 5.99
C PRO A 147 -8.83 7.24 7.02
N ALA A 148 -7.97 7.29 8.04
CA ALA A 148 -8.05 8.26 9.13
C ALA A 148 -7.91 9.71 8.63
N ILE A 149 -7.12 9.94 7.59
CA ILE A 149 -6.96 11.21 6.88
C ILE A 149 -7.14 10.95 5.40
N CYS A 150 -7.97 11.75 4.75
CA CYS A 150 -8.19 11.70 3.31
C CYS A 150 -8.66 13.06 2.81
N TYR A 151 -8.11 13.54 1.71
CA TYR A 151 -8.60 14.72 1.00
C TYR A 151 -9.67 14.31 0.00
N CYS A 152 -10.72 13.64 0.48
CA CYS A 152 -11.76 13.04 -0.34
C CYS A 152 -13.13 13.02 0.36
N VAL A 153 -14.16 12.63 -0.37
CA VAL A 153 -15.45 12.22 0.20
C VAL A 153 -15.79 10.80 -0.26
N ASP A 154 -16.69 10.15 0.46
CA ASP A 154 -17.28 8.91 0.00
C ASP A 154 -18.04 9.14 -1.31
N TYR A 155 -18.24 8.10 -2.12
CA TYR A 155 -18.99 8.22 -3.37
C TYR A 155 -20.45 8.68 -3.14
N SER A 156 -21.03 8.42 -1.97
CA SER A 156 -22.33 8.97 -1.53
C SER A 156 -22.31 10.49 -1.29
N GLY A 157 -21.13 11.11 -1.20
CA GLY A 157 -20.93 12.48 -0.76
C GLY A 157 -20.72 12.64 0.74
N ALA A 158 -20.84 11.56 1.52
CA ALA A 158 -20.54 11.60 2.96
C ALA A 158 -19.06 11.87 3.21
N GLN A 159 -18.77 12.60 4.29
CA GLN A 159 -17.40 12.79 4.73
C GLN A 159 -16.85 11.48 5.30
N ILE A 160 -15.68 11.04 4.82
CA ILE A 160 -15.02 9.81 5.33
C ILE A 160 -14.39 10.06 6.69
N THR A 161 -13.73 11.21 6.86
CA THR A 161 -13.08 11.59 8.11
C THR A 161 -13.14 13.11 8.31
N PRO A 162 -13.36 13.59 9.54
CA PRO A 162 -13.22 15.01 9.88
C PRO A 162 -11.75 15.45 9.98
N LEU A 163 -10.79 14.53 9.99
CA LEU A 163 -9.37 14.83 10.18
C LEU A 163 -8.70 15.20 8.84
N GLN A 164 -8.07 16.38 8.81
CA GLN A 164 -7.23 16.84 7.68
C GLN A 164 -5.73 16.80 8.00
N LYS A 165 -5.38 16.50 9.26
CA LYS A 165 -4.02 16.35 9.79
C LYS A 165 -4.04 15.54 11.08
N TRP A 166 -2.94 14.87 11.41
CA TRP A 166 -2.80 14.23 12.72
C TRP A 166 -2.76 15.27 13.84
N ARG A 167 -3.38 14.95 14.98
CA ARG A 167 -3.35 15.82 16.18
C ARG A 167 -2.00 15.78 16.91
N TYR A 168 -1.16 14.77 16.65
CA TYR A 168 0.14 14.58 17.30
C TYR A 168 1.22 14.18 16.29
N GLY A 169 2.10 15.11 15.90
CA GLY A 169 3.50 14.88 15.51
C GLY A 169 3.85 14.07 14.25
N THR A 170 3.00 13.20 13.72
CA THR A 170 3.28 12.47 12.48
C THR A 170 2.98 13.37 11.27
N THR A 171 4.00 14.02 10.73
CA THR A 171 3.89 14.72 9.45
C THR A 171 4.03 13.71 8.31
N PHE A 172 3.04 13.69 7.40
CA PHE A 172 3.15 13.07 6.09
C PHE A 172 3.90 13.99 5.14
N ASN A 173 4.75 13.43 4.30
CA ASN A 173 5.30 14.13 3.14
C ASN A 173 4.40 13.86 1.92
N LEU A 174 3.17 14.37 1.98
CA LEU A 174 2.29 14.42 0.82
C LEU A 174 2.81 15.50 -0.14
N LEU A 175 3.23 15.09 -1.35
CA LEU A 175 3.63 16.05 -2.38
C LEU A 175 2.41 16.73 -3.00
N ALA A 176 1.38 15.95 -3.32
CA ALA A 176 0.15 16.45 -3.90
C ALA A 176 -1.01 15.49 -3.66
N SER A 177 -2.20 16.06 -3.42
CA SER A 177 -3.47 15.33 -3.48
C SER A 177 -4.40 16.04 -4.46
N ILE A 178 -5.14 15.25 -5.24
CA ILE A 178 -6.07 15.73 -6.26
C ILE A 178 -7.48 15.69 -5.69
N TYR A 179 -7.97 16.83 -5.23
CA TYR A 179 -9.37 17.00 -4.86
C TYR A 179 -10.16 17.55 -6.06
N SER A 180 -11.05 16.75 -6.63
CA SER A 180 -11.92 17.15 -7.74
C SER A 180 -13.39 17.14 -7.27
N PRO A 181 -14.03 18.30 -7.08
CA PRO A 181 -15.47 18.36 -6.77
C PRO A 181 -16.35 18.11 -8.00
N ILE A 182 -15.80 18.19 -9.20
CA ILE A 182 -16.46 18.00 -10.50
C ILE A 182 -15.37 17.49 -11.46
N TRP A 183 -15.65 16.50 -12.30
CA TRP A 183 -14.71 15.72 -13.15
C TRP A 183 -13.73 16.51 -14.07
N HIS A 184 -13.61 17.82 -13.97
CA HIS A 184 -12.59 18.62 -14.62
C HIS A 184 -12.08 19.69 -13.62
N ASP A 185 -10.77 19.71 -13.39
CA ASP A 185 -9.96 20.72 -12.67
C ASP A 185 -9.87 20.68 -11.13
N ALA A 186 -8.66 20.36 -10.62
CA ALA A 186 -7.78 21.25 -9.84
C ALA A 186 -6.67 20.44 -9.12
N LEU A 187 -5.46 20.42 -9.70
CA LEU A 187 -4.23 20.02 -8.99
C LEU A 187 -3.84 21.17 -8.04
N GLN A 188 -3.80 20.93 -6.73
CA GLN A 188 -3.15 21.85 -5.80
C GLN A 188 -1.71 21.39 -5.54
N TRP A 189 -0.78 21.97 -6.30
CA TRP A 189 0.66 21.76 -6.11
C TRP A 189 1.15 22.56 -4.91
N LYS A 190 1.73 21.91 -3.89
CA LYS A 190 2.71 22.58 -3.06
C LYS A 190 3.97 22.76 -3.91
N LYS A 191 4.32 24.01 -4.24
CA LYS A 191 5.66 24.32 -4.77
C LYS A 191 6.70 23.88 -3.72
N ILE A 192 7.61 23.01 -4.13
CA ILE A 192 8.86 22.68 -3.43
C ILE A 192 9.79 23.88 -3.57
#